data_AF-A0A3N5ZQM0-F1
#
_entry.id   AF-A0A3N5ZQM0-F1
#
_cell.length_a   1.000
_cell.length_b   1.000
_cell.length_c   1.000
_cell.angle_alpha   90.00
_cell.angle_beta   90.00
_cell.angle_gamma   90.00
#
_symmetry.space_group_name_H-M   'P 1'
#
loop_
_entity.id
_entity.type
_entity.pdbx_description
1 polymer ?
#
loop_
_entity_poly.entity_id
_entity_poly.type
_entity_poly.pdbx_seq_one_letter_code
_entity_poly.pdbx_strand_id
1 'polypeptide(L)'
;MIRLTIEQAALKRNIKTQTELKNRVLKKTGIELRAASISDMYRNNKMQINRDHLDAIMQGLDITDFNEVLTIIPDGSKDSK
;
A
#
# COMPACT_ATOMS: atom_id res chain seq x y z
N MET A 1 11.16 10.62 -6.87
CA MET A 1 10.34 10.39 -5.65
C MET A 1 9.67 9.02 -5.69
N ILE A 2 9.61 8.30 -4.57
CA ILE A 2 8.89 7.03 -4.47
C ILE A 2 7.42 7.32 -4.12
N ARG A 3 6.48 6.66 -4.80
CA ARG A 3 5.05 6.72 -4.52
C ARG A 3 4.48 5.32 -4.38
N LEU A 4 3.76 5.07 -3.30
CA LEU A 4 2.97 3.86 -3.05
C LEU A 4 1.69 3.87 -3.90
N THR A 5 1.43 2.72 -4.54
CA THR A 5 0.26 2.42 -5.38
C THR A 5 -0.61 1.34 -4.74
N ILE A 6 -0.60 1.26 -3.41
CA ILE A 6 -1.34 0.25 -2.62
C ILE A 6 -2.84 0.30 -2.92
N GLU A 7 -3.41 1.50 -3.13
CA GLU A 7 -4.82 1.64 -3.49
C GLU A 7 -5.12 0.94 -4.82
N GLN A 8 -4.32 1.19 -5.87
CA GLN A 8 -4.50 0.51 -7.15
C GLN A 8 -4.30 -1.00 -7.02
N ALA A 9 -3.30 -1.44 -6.25
CA ALA A 9 -3.02 -2.85 -6.01
C ALA A 9 -4.16 -3.56 -5.29
N ALA A 10 -4.79 -2.89 -4.32
CA ALA A 10 -5.96 -3.37 -3.59
C ALA A 10 -7.20 -3.42 -4.47
N LEU A 11 -7.46 -2.38 -5.26
CA LEU A 11 -8.60 -2.33 -6.19
C LEU A 11 -8.55 -3.45 -7.23
N LYS A 12 -7.37 -3.75 -7.79
CA LYS A 12 -7.17 -4.90 -8.70
C LYS A 12 -7.57 -6.24 -8.08
N ARG A 13 -7.61 -6.33 -6.75
CA ARG A 13 -7.94 -7.51 -5.96
C ARG A 13 -9.34 -7.43 -5.33
N ASN A 14 -10.20 -6.55 -5.84
CA ASN A 14 -11.56 -6.30 -5.34
C ASN A 14 -11.62 -5.81 -3.88
N ILE A 15 -10.56 -5.21 -3.37
CA ILE A 15 -10.54 -4.55 -2.06
C ILE A 15 -10.78 -3.07 -2.27
N LYS A 16 -11.95 -2.60 -1.83
CA LYS A 16 -12.45 -1.24 -2.11
C LYS A 16 -12.21 -0.29 -0.95
N THR A 17 -12.03 -0.82 0.26
CA THR A 17 -11.87 0.00 1.46
C THR A 17 -10.58 -0.32 2.21
N GLN A 18 -10.05 0.68 2.92
CA GLN A 18 -8.89 0.48 3.81
C GLN A 18 -9.19 -0.53 4.93
N THR A 19 -10.45 -0.60 5.39
CA THR A 19 -10.91 -1.57 6.39
C THR A 19 -10.85 -3.00 5.85
N GLU A 20 -11.29 -3.22 4.61
CA GLU A 20 -11.16 -4.52 3.94
C GLU A 20 -9.70 -4.93 3.78
N LEU A 21 -8.83 -3.99 3.38
CA LEU A 21 -7.39 -4.25 3.31
C LEU A 21 -6.83 -4.64 4.67
N LYS A 22 -7.14 -3.88 5.73
CA LYS A 22 -6.71 -4.16 7.10
C LYS A 22 -7.09 -5.60 7.50
N ASN A 23 -8.37 -5.95 7.31
CA ASN A 23 -8.89 -7.26 7.67
C ASN A 23 -8.25 -8.37 6.86
N ARG A 24 -7.98 -8.14 5.57
CA ARG A 24 -7.31 -9.08 4.69
C ARG A 24 -5.87 -9.34 5.14
N VAL A 25 -5.10 -8.29 5.41
CA VAL A 25 -3.74 -8.39 5.92
C VAL A 25 -3.73 -9.17 7.23
N LEU A 26 -4.54 -8.76 8.21
CA LEU A 26 -4.62 -9.44 9.51
C LEU A 26 -4.96 -10.94 9.35
N LYS A 27 -5.92 -11.28 8.49
CA LYS A 27 -6.32 -12.68 8.26
C LYS A 27 -5.23 -13.52 7.59
N LYS A 28 -4.39 -12.91 6.74
CA LYS A 28 -3.36 -13.62 5.96
C LYS A 28 -2.02 -13.73 6.68
N THR A 29 -1.63 -12.67 7.40
CA THR A 29 -0.29 -12.55 7.99
C THR A 29 -0.29 -12.62 9.51
N GLY A 30 -1.46 -12.46 10.15
CA GLY A 30 -1.57 -12.29 11.61
C GLY A 30 -1.11 -10.91 12.10
N ILE A 31 -0.68 -10.01 11.20
CA ILE A 31 -0.16 -8.69 11.54
C ILE A 31 -1.31 -7.68 11.54
N GLU A 32 -1.52 -7.02 12.68
CA GLU A 32 -2.47 -5.92 12.75
C GLU A 32 -1.82 -4.60 12.36
N LEU A 33 -2.22 -4.06 11.20
CA LEU A 33 -1.86 -2.71 10.80
C LEU A 33 -2.84 -1.69 11.41
N ARG A 34 -2.30 -0.66 12.06
CA ARG A 34 -3.11 0.46 12.57
C ARG A 34 -3.76 1.21 11.41
N ALA A 35 -5.00 1.67 11.58
CA ALA A 35 -5.72 2.43 10.55
C ALA A 35 -4.94 3.68 10.09
N ALA A 36 -4.27 4.36 11.03
CA ALA A 36 -3.40 5.50 10.72
C ALA A 36 -2.25 5.11 9.78
N SER A 37 -1.63 3.94 9.99
CA SER A 37 -0.54 3.45 9.13
C SER A 37 -1.01 3.15 7.72
N ILE A 38 -2.20 2.55 7.57
CA ILE A 38 -2.79 2.30 6.24
C ILE A 38 -3.13 3.62 5.55
N SER A 39 -3.78 4.55 6.26
CA SER A 39 -4.12 5.86 5.72
C SER A 39 -2.87 6.64 5.29
N ASP A 40 -1.79 6.61 6.08
CA ASP A 40 -0.52 7.25 5.75
C ASP A 40 0.06 6.71 4.43
N MET A 41 0.03 5.37 4.27
CA MET A 41 0.53 4.69 3.08
C MET A 41 -0.33 4.97 1.84
N TYR A 42 -1.66 5.03 1.98
CA TYR A 42 -2.57 5.42 0.89
C TYR A 42 -2.33 6.86 0.43
N ARG A 43 -2.13 7.78 1.38
CA ARG A 43 -1.97 9.21 1.07
C ARG A 43 -0.57 9.57 0.56
N ASN A 44 0.40 8.66 0.62
CA ASN A 44 1.80 8.94 0.29
C ASN A 44 2.38 10.10 1.11
N ASN A 45 1.86 10.31 2.33
CA ASN A 45 2.15 11.50 3.14
C ASN A 45 3.53 11.46 3.83
N LYS A 46 4.21 10.32 3.84
CA LYS A 46 5.53 10.15 4.48
C LYS A 46 6.61 9.94 3.45
N MET A 47 7.72 10.65 3.61
CA MET A 47 8.93 10.42 2.81
C MET A 47 9.60 9.08 3.15
N GLN A 48 9.28 8.49 4.31
CA GLN A 48 9.78 7.20 4.75
C GLN A 48 8.66 6.16 4.74
N ILE A 49 8.92 5.05 4.06
CA ILE A 49 8.02 3.91 3.97
C ILE A 49 8.46 2.90 5.01
N ASN A 50 7.54 2.47 5.88
CA ASN A 50 7.81 1.35 6.77
C ASN A 50 7.75 0.06 5.95
N ARG A 51 8.92 -0.59 5.79
CA ARG A 51 9.08 -1.80 4.99
C ARG A 51 8.25 -2.96 5.51
N ASP A 52 8.18 -3.16 6.82
CA ASP A 52 7.44 -4.27 7.43
C ASP A 52 5.93 -4.13 7.18
N HIS A 53 5.42 -2.89 7.24
CA HIS A 53 4.03 -2.62 6.89
C HIS A 53 3.76 -2.86 5.40
N LEU A 54 4.68 -2.45 4.53
CA LEU A 54 4.55 -2.69 3.10
C LEU A 54 4.58 -4.18 2.77
N ASP A 55 5.48 -4.93 3.40
CA ASP A 55 5.59 -6.38 3.25
C ASP A 55 4.32 -7.09 3.75
N ALA A 56 3.78 -6.70 4.90
CA ALA A 56 2.51 -7.22 5.40
C ALA A 56 1.35 -6.96 4.41
N ILE A 57 1.33 -5.78 3.76
CA ILE A 57 0.35 -5.46 2.71
C ILE A 57 0.54 -6.34 1.49
N MET A 58 1.79 -6.49 1.01
CA MET A 58 2.10 -7.34 -0.13
C MET A 58 1.69 -8.78 0.12
N GLN A 59 2.05 -9.35 1.27
CA GLN A 59 1.62 -10.70 1.67
C GLN A 59 0.10 -10.81 1.79
N GLY A 60 -0.58 -9.82 2.38
CA GLY A 60 -2.05 -9.80 2.49
C GLY A 60 -2.76 -9.75 1.14
N LEU A 61 -2.14 -9.08 0.17
CA LEU A 61 -2.59 -8.98 -1.21
C LEU A 61 -2.10 -10.13 -2.10
N ASP A 62 -1.31 -11.07 -1.58
CA ASP A 62 -0.66 -12.12 -2.38
C ASP A 62 0.14 -11.50 -3.57
N ILE A 63 0.88 -10.42 -3.28
CA ILE A 63 1.78 -9.71 -4.21
C ILE A 63 3.22 -10.13 -3.94
N THR A 64 3.94 -10.53 -4.98
CA THR A 64 5.37 -10.83 -4.91
C THR A 64 6.25 -9.76 -5.54
N ASP A 65 5.68 -8.93 -6.42
CA ASP A 65 6.40 -7.84 -7.09
C ASP A 65 6.17 -6.50 -6.38
N PHE A 66 7.25 -5.89 -5.88
CA PHE A 66 7.22 -4.56 -5.26
C PHE A 66 6.69 -3.48 -6.21
N ASN A 67 6.87 -3.64 -7.53
CA ASN A 67 6.41 -2.67 -8.52
C ASN A 67 4.87 -2.61 -8.63
N GLU A 68 4.13 -3.58 -8.07
CA GLU A 68 2.67 -3.49 -8.01
C GLU A 68 2.17 -2.52 -6.94
N VAL A 69 2.91 -2.39 -5.83
CA VAL A 69 2.53 -1.58 -4.66
C VAL A 69 3.31 -0.27 -4.55
N LEU A 70 4.29 -0.07 -5.42
CA LEU A 70 5.19 1.07 -5.41
C LEU A 70 5.62 1.43 -6.83
N THR A 71 5.70 2.72 -7.12
CA THR A 71 6.21 3.26 -8.37
C THR A 71 7.26 4.35 -8.09
N ILE A 72 8.21 4.49 -9.00
CA ILE A 72 9.23 5.54 -8.95
C ILE A 72 8.78 6.64 -9.90
N ILE A 73 8.49 7.81 -9.36
CA ILE A 73 8.14 9.00 -10.14
C ILE A 73 9.43 9.81 -10.36
N PRO A 74 9.82 10.08 -11.62
CA PRO A 74 10.91 11.00 -11.91
C PRO A 74 10.60 12.39 -11.33
N ASP A 75 11.57 13.02 -10.67
CA ASP A 75 11.42 14.40 -10.19
C ASP A 75 11.12 15.33 -11.38
N GLY A 76 9.93 15.95 -11.36
CA GLY A 76 9.42 16.78 -12.46
C GLY A 76 8.15 16.26 -13.14
N SER A 77 7.72 15.03 -12.83
CA SER A 77 6.44 14.51 -13.31
C SER A 77 5.31 15.15 -12.52
N LYS A 78 4.66 16.18 -13.09
CA LYS A 78 3.39 16.68 -12.54
C LYS A 78 2.35 15.58 -12.72
N ASP A 79 1.91 15.00 -11.61
CA ASP A 79 0.71 14.17 -11.55
C ASP A 79 -0.48 15.06 -11.93
N SER A 80 -0.87 15.06 -13.20
CA SER A 80 -2.13 15.64 -13.64
C SER A 80 -3.24 14.79 -13.04
N LYS A 81 -3.85 15.28 -11.96
CA LYS A 81 -5.13 14.80 -11.45
C LYS A 81 -6.25 15.05 -12.46
#